data_AF-A0A9R0RSE2-F1
#
_entry.id   AF-A0A9R0RSE2-F1
#
_cell.length_a   1.000
_cell.length_b   1.000
_cell.length_c   1.000
_cell.angle_alpha   90.00
_cell.angle_beta   90.00
_cell.angle_gamma   90.00
#
_symmetry.space_group_name_H-M   'P 1'
#
loop_
_entity.id
_entity.type
_entity.pdbx_description
1 polymer ?
#
loop_
_entity_poly.entity_id
_entity_poly.type
_entity_poly.pdbx_seq_one_letter_code
_entity_poly.pdbx_strand_id
1 'polypeptide(L)'
;MGADGKKPYVIAVIIQVIYTGMFVVSKAAFNQGFSTYVFIFYRQAAASLLLLPLAIALERKNARSMSFRLLLKLFMFALIGTTFSLNLYNVSLKLTSATVGSATSNSMPVVTFFIALLLRY
;
A
#
# COMPACT_ATOMS: atom_id res chain seq x y z
N MET A 1 -34.59 -6.53 -7.43
CA MET A 1 -34.14 -5.88 -6.18
C MET A 1 -33.42 -6.95 -5.35
N GLY A 2 -32.09 -6.87 -5.13
CA GLY A 2 -31.44 -7.74 -4.13
C GLY A 2 -29.98 -8.20 -4.30
N ALA A 3 -29.27 -7.87 -5.40
CA ALA A 3 -27.87 -8.33 -5.59
C ALA A 3 -26.80 -7.23 -5.44
N ASP A 4 -27.17 -5.95 -5.55
CA ASP A 4 -26.16 -4.87 -5.61
C ASP A 4 -25.65 -4.39 -4.25
N GLY A 5 -26.37 -4.67 -3.16
CA GLY A 5 -25.93 -4.34 -1.81
C GLY A 5 -24.90 -5.29 -1.21
N LYS A 6 -24.77 -6.53 -1.72
CA LYS A 6 -23.92 -7.58 -1.12
C LYS A 6 -22.53 -7.67 -1.76
N LYS A 7 -22.38 -7.24 -3.02
CA LYS A 7 -21.10 -7.17 -3.75
C LYS A 7 -19.98 -6.45 -2.97
N PRO A 8 -20.20 -5.25 -2.39
CA PRO A 8 -19.13 -4.56 -1.66
C PRO A 8 -18.68 -5.31 -0.40
N TYR A 9 -19.60 -5.99 0.30
CA TYR A 9 -19.25 -6.79 1.48
C TYR A 9 -18.45 -8.04 1.10
N VAL A 10 -18.84 -8.73 0.02
CA VAL A 10 -18.09 -9.89 -0.48
C VAL A 10 -16.67 -9.46 -0.89
N ILE A 11 -16.53 -8.33 -1.57
CA ILE A 11 -15.22 -7.75 -1.93
C ILE A 11 -14.41 -7.42 -0.66
N ALA A 12 -15.03 -6.78 0.34
CA ALA A 12 -14.37 -6.45 1.60
C ALA A 12 -13.87 -7.69 2.36
N VAL A 13 -14.65 -8.78 2.37
CA VAL A 13 -14.26 -10.05 2.97
C VAL A 13 -13.08 -10.67 2.22
N ILE A 14 -13.12 -10.71 0.88
CA ILE A 14 -12.01 -11.22 0.06
C ILE A 14 -10.73 -10.41 0.35
N ILE A 15 -10.84 -9.09 0.39
CA ILE A 15 -9.72 -8.20 0.72
C ILE A 15 -9.17 -8.50 2.11
N GLN A 16 -10.03 -8.68 3.11
CA GLN A 16 -9.61 -9.03 4.47
C GLN A 16 -8.90 -10.38 4.55
N VAL A 17 -9.37 -11.38 3.81
CA VAL A 17 -8.72 -12.70 3.75
C VAL A 17 -7.32 -12.58 3.13
N ILE A 18 -7.19 -11.82 2.03
CA ILE A 18 -5.88 -11.56 1.39
C ILE A 18 -4.94 -10.84 2.37
N TYR A 19 -5.40 -9.79 3.05
CA TYR A 19 -4.60 -9.09 4.05
C TYR A 19 -4.18 -9.99 5.21
N THR A 20 -5.08 -10.82 5.72
CA THR A 20 -4.79 -11.76 6.80
C THR A 20 -3.71 -12.76 6.37
N GLY A 21 -3.85 -13.35 5.18
CA GLY A 21 -2.83 -14.24 4.61
C GLY A 21 -1.47 -13.54 4.47
N MET A 22 -1.46 -12.30 3.98
CA MET A 22 -0.26 -11.48 3.89
C MET A 22 0.40 -11.27 5.25
N PHE A 23 -0.36 -10.95 6.31
CA PHE A 23 0.19 -10.77 7.66
C PHE A 23 0.79 -12.05 8.21
N VAL A 24 0.15 -13.20 8.01
CA VAL A 24 0.65 -14.51 8.46
C VAL A 24 1.97 -14.84 7.77
N VAL A 25 2.04 -14.71 6.45
CA VAL A 25 3.27 -14.94 5.67
C VAL A 25 4.37 -13.97 6.07
N SER A 26 4.04 -12.68 6.27
CA SER A 26 5.00 -11.66 6.71
C SER A 26 5.57 -12.00 8.08
N LYS A 27 4.72 -12.40 9.04
CA LYS A 27 5.13 -12.79 10.38
C LYS A 27 6.00 -14.05 10.36
N ALA A 28 5.67 -15.03 9.51
CA ALA A 28 6.49 -16.23 9.32
C ALA A 28 7.89 -15.89 8.76
N ALA A 29 7.98 -14.96 7.80
CA ALA A 29 9.26 -14.48 7.28
C ALA A 29 10.08 -13.76 8.36
N PHE A 30 9.47 -12.86 9.15
CA PHE A 30 10.19 -12.17 10.23
C PHE A 30 10.66 -13.09 11.34
N ASN A 31 9.87 -14.12 11.69
CA ASN A 31 10.29 -15.13 12.67
C ASN A 31 11.53 -15.93 12.20
N GLN A 32 11.77 -16.01 10.88
CA GLN A 32 12.98 -16.61 10.31
C GLN A 32 14.18 -15.63 10.27
N GLY A 33 14.05 -14.45 10.87
CA GLY A 33 15.12 -13.45 10.94
C GLY A 33 15.20 -12.52 9.74
N PHE A 34 14.20 -12.50 8.86
CA PHE A 34 14.20 -11.61 7.71
C PHE A 34 14.07 -10.14 8.14
N SER A 35 14.95 -9.27 7.66
CA SER A 35 14.85 -7.84 7.92
C SER A 35 13.58 -7.25 7.30
N THR A 36 12.83 -6.49 8.10
CA THR A 36 11.57 -5.85 7.71
C THR A 36 11.71 -5.04 6.42
N TYR A 37 12.82 -4.32 6.26
CA TYR A 37 13.09 -3.50 5.07
C TYR A 37 13.25 -4.34 3.82
N VAL A 38 14.02 -5.43 3.92
CA VAL A 38 14.31 -6.33 2.80
C VAL A 38 13.02 -7.02 2.36
N PHE A 39 12.21 -7.50 3.31
CA PHE A 39 10.91 -8.10 3.02
C PHE A 39 9.96 -7.15 2.28
N ILE A 40 9.83 -5.90 2.76
CA ILE A 40 8.97 -4.89 2.13
C ILE A 40 9.45 -4.57 0.71
N PHE A 41 10.76 -4.41 0.52
CA PHE A 41 11.34 -4.17 -0.80
C PHE A 41 11.02 -5.30 -1.79
N TYR A 42 11.25 -6.55 -1.40
CA TYR A 42 10.95 -7.71 -2.26
C TYR A 42 9.48 -7.81 -2.62
N ARG A 43 8.59 -7.57 -1.66
CA ARG A 43 7.14 -7.59 -1.92
C ARG A 43 6.74 -6.55 -2.96
N GLN A 44 7.27 -5.33 -2.84
CA GLN A 44 6.95 -4.24 -3.75
C GLN A 44 7.59 -4.42 -5.14
N ALA A 45 8.79 -4.98 -5.19
CA ALA A 45 9.44 -5.36 -6.44
C ALA A 45 8.66 -6.47 -7.17
N ALA A 46 8.25 -7.52 -6.45
CA ALA A 46 7.45 -8.61 -7.02
C ALA A 46 6.09 -8.11 -7.52
N ALA A 47 5.39 -7.27 -6.75
CA ALA A 47 4.14 -6.67 -7.16
C ALA A 47 4.31 -5.83 -8.44
N SER A 48 5.36 -5.01 -8.52
CA SER A 48 5.68 -4.23 -9.72
C SER A 48 5.95 -5.14 -10.93
N LEU A 49 6.74 -6.19 -10.75
CA LEU A 49 7.09 -7.15 -11.80
C LEU A 49 5.87 -7.91 -12.32
N LEU A 50 4.94 -8.30 -11.44
CA LEU A 50 3.70 -9.01 -11.81
C LEU A 50 2.68 -8.08 -12.47
N LEU A 51 2.57 -6.84 -12.00
CA LEU A 51 1.66 -5.85 -12.57
C LEU A 51 2.17 -5.29 -13.90
N LEU A 52 3.48 -5.25 -14.14
CA LEU A 52 4.06 -4.75 -15.38
C LEU A 52 3.51 -5.45 -16.64
N PRO A 53 3.53 -6.79 -16.77
CA PRO A 53 2.98 -7.48 -17.94
C PRO A 53 1.46 -7.36 -18.02
N LEU A 54 0.75 -7.38 -16.88
CA LEU A 54 -0.69 -7.17 -16.83
C LEU A 54 -1.08 -5.78 -17.34
N ALA A 55 -0.35 -4.75 -16.90
CA ALA A 55 -0.52 -3.38 -17.36
C ALA A 55 -0.25 -3.29 -18.87
N ILE A 56 0.86 -3.86 -19.36
CA ILE A 56 1.17 -3.86 -20.80
C ILE A 56 0.10 -4.60 -21.61
N ALA A 57 -0.45 -5.71 -21.10
CA ALA A 57 -1.46 -6.50 -21.79
C ALA A 57 -2.85 -5.82 -21.81
N LEU A 58 -3.30 -5.28 -20.67
CA LEU A 58 -4.63 -4.68 -20.51
C LEU A 58 -4.68 -3.25 -21.08
N GLU A 59 -3.64 -2.45 -20.84
CA GLU A 59 -3.61 -1.06 -21.29
C GLU A 59 -3.17 -0.92 -22.74
N ARG A 60 -2.76 -1.99 -23.43
CA ARG A 60 -2.25 -1.90 -24.82
C ARG A 60 -3.17 -1.17 -25.79
N LYS A 61 -4.49 -1.21 -25.55
CA LYS A 61 -5.52 -0.53 -26.36
C LYS A 61 -5.86 0.89 -25.91
N ASN A 62 -5.65 1.23 -24.64
CA ASN A 62 -5.99 2.53 -24.03
C ASN A 62 -4.75 3.37 -23.66
N ALA A 63 -3.55 2.84 -23.88
CA ALA A 63 -2.28 3.45 -23.54
C ALA A 63 -2.04 4.70 -24.39
N ARG A 64 -2.59 5.82 -23.91
CA ARG A 64 -2.04 7.14 -24.19
C ARG A 64 -0.58 7.07 -23.75
N SER A 65 0.34 7.07 -24.71
CA SER A 65 1.78 6.83 -24.56
C SER A 65 2.34 7.41 -23.25
N MET A 66 2.35 6.58 -22.20
CA MET A 66 3.02 6.91 -20.96
C MET A 66 4.50 6.69 -21.23
N SER A 67 5.22 7.79 -21.42
CA SER A 67 6.66 7.74 -21.69
C SER A 67 7.35 6.95 -20.59
N PHE A 68 8.28 6.06 -20.96
CA PHE A 68 9.16 5.35 -20.03
C PHE A 68 9.79 6.30 -18.99
N ARG A 69 10.02 7.57 -19.38
CA ARG A 69 10.54 8.63 -18.51
C ARG A 69 9.58 9.02 -17.38
N LEU A 70 8.26 9.00 -17.61
CA LEU A 70 7.23 9.20 -16.58
C LEU A 70 7.13 8.00 -15.65
N LEU A 71 7.20 6.78 -16.19
CA LEU A 71 7.22 5.55 -15.40
C LEU A 71 8.46 5.50 -14.49
N LEU A 72 9.63 5.85 -15.02
CA LEU A 72 10.86 5.95 -14.24
C LEU A 72 10.79 7.05 -13.17
N LYS A 73 10.18 8.20 -13.48
CA LYS A 73 9.94 9.26 -12.49
C LYS A 73 8.99 8.80 -11.37
N LEU A 74 7.90 8.12 -11.71
CA LEU A 74 6.97 7.54 -10.73
C LEU A 74 7.64 6.45 -9.90
N PHE A 75 8.47 5.61 -10.52
CA PHE A 75 9.26 4.60 -9.83
C PHE A 75 10.27 5.22 -8.87
N MET A 76 11.02 6.23 -9.30
CA MET A 76 11.95 6.95 -8.43
C MET A 76 11.22 7.69 -7.31
N PHE A 77 10.09 8.31 -7.60
CA PHE A 77 9.24 8.96 -6.59
C PHE A 77 8.70 7.94 -5.59
N ALA A 78 8.24 6.76 -6.04
CA ALA A 78 7.81 5.69 -5.17
C ALA A 78 8.97 5.12 -4.35
N LEU A 79 10.14 4.88 -4.96
CA LEU A 79 11.32 4.34 -4.31
C LEU A 79 11.86 5.30 -3.24
N ILE A 80 12.10 6.56 -3.61
CA ILE A 80 12.62 7.59 -2.70
C ILE A 80 11.54 7.97 -1.69
N GLY A 81 10.29 8.17 -2.12
CA GLY A 81 9.17 8.54 -1.26
C GLY A 81 8.87 7.48 -0.21
N THR A 82 8.75 6.20 -0.59
CA THR A 82 8.52 5.12 0.39
C THR A 82 9.75 4.89 1.26
N THR A 83 10.97 4.99 0.73
CA THR A 83 12.20 4.88 1.55
C THR A 83 12.29 6.02 2.56
N PHE A 84 11.94 7.25 2.15
CA PHE A 84 11.90 8.41 3.03
C PHE A 84 10.80 8.28 4.09
N SER A 85 9.58 7.88 3.70
CA SER A 85 8.48 7.62 4.62
C SER A 85 8.77 6.47 5.59
N LEU A 86 9.43 5.40 5.14
CA LEU A 86 9.87 4.28 5.99
C LEU A 86 10.98 4.69 6.95
N ASN A 87 11.92 5.55 6.52
CA ASN A 87 12.94 6.12 7.39
C ASN A 87 12.30 7.05 8.43
N LEU A 88 11.38 7.94 8.02
CA LEU A 88 10.61 8.75 8.96
C LEU A 88 9.81 7.87 9.93
N TYR A 89 9.16 6.81 9.46
CA TYR A 89 8.40 5.90 10.31
C TYR A 89 9.29 5.17 11.33
N ASN A 90 10.50 4.75 10.94
CA ASN A 90 11.44 4.13 11.88
C ASN A 90 12.03 5.13 12.87
N VAL A 91 12.27 6.37 12.44
CA VAL A 91 12.66 7.48 13.33
C VAL A 91 11.50 7.80 14.29
N SER A 92 10.25 7.83 13.80
CA SER A 92 9.05 7.97 14.61
C SER A 92 8.91 6.82 15.59
N LEU A 93 9.08 5.56 15.20
CA LEU A 93 9.05 4.42 16.14
C LEU A 93 10.11 4.51 17.24
N LYS A 94 11.27 5.11 16.97
CA LYS A 94 12.28 5.40 18.00
C LYS A 94 11.91 6.57 18.92
N LEU A 95 11.03 7.47 18.48
CA LEU A 95 10.57 8.67 19.21
C LEU A 95 9.16 8.54 19.80
N THR A 96 8.39 7.51 19.44
CA THR A 96 6.97 7.37 19.76
C THR A 96 6.70 6.08 20.54
N SER A 97 6.04 6.22 21.69
CA SER A 97 5.54 5.09 22.49
C SER A 97 4.34 4.42 21.81
N ALA A 98 4.08 3.14 22.10
CA ALA A 98 2.95 2.36 21.57
C ALA A 98 1.61 3.12 21.59
N THR A 99 1.40 3.98 22.59
CA THR A 99 0.23 4.86 22.74
C THR A 99 0.05 5.87 21.59
N VAL A 100 1.13 6.51 21.12
CA VAL A 100 1.07 7.50 20.04
C VAL A 100 0.88 6.81 18.68
N GLY A 101 1.42 5.60 18.52
CA GLY A 101 1.14 4.74 17.36
C GLY A 101 -0.35 4.39 17.25
N SER A 102 -0.96 3.91 18.34
CA SER A 102 -2.40 3.61 18.38
C SER A 102 -3.27 4.85 18.18
N ALA A 103 -2.90 6.00 18.77
CA ALA A 103 -3.61 7.26 18.57
C ALA A 103 -3.60 7.72 17.10
N THR A 104 -2.47 7.51 16.41
CA THR A 104 -2.31 7.85 14.99
C THR A 104 -3.15 6.95 14.07
N SER A 105 -3.22 5.65 14.37
CA SER A 105 -4.09 4.72 13.63
C SER A 105 -5.57 5.07 13.79
N ASN A 106 -5.98 5.52 14.99
CA ASN A 106 -7.35 5.93 15.26
C ASN A 106 -7.71 7.31 14.67
N SER A 107 -6.73 8.19 14.46
CA SER A 107 -6.95 9.49 13.84
C SER A 107 -6.95 9.46 12.31
N MET A 108 -6.45 8.39 11.68
CA MET A 108 -6.50 8.23 10.21
C MET A 108 -7.88 8.54 9.60
N PRO A 109 -9.00 7.91 10.02
CA PRO A 109 -10.31 8.22 9.46
C PRO A 109 -10.73 9.67 9.72
N VAL A 110 -10.34 10.27 10.84
CA VAL A 110 -10.64 11.66 11.19
C VAL A 110 -9.89 12.62 10.26
N VAL A 111 -8.60 12.38 10.03
CA VAL A 111 -7.76 13.19 9.11
C VAL A 111 -8.25 13.03 7.68
N THR A 112 -8.60 11.81 7.25
CA THR A 112 -9.18 11.57 5.92
C THR A 112 -10.48 12.35 5.72
N PHE A 113 -11.37 12.38 6.71
CA PHE A 113 -12.60 13.17 6.65
C PHE A 113 -12.32 14.67 6.61
N PHE A 114 -11.38 15.14 7.43
CA PHE A 114 -11.01 16.55 7.50
C PHE A 114 -10.41 17.05 6.17
N ILE A 115 -9.53 16.25 5.56
CA ILE A 115 -8.96 16.53 4.23
C ILE A 115 -10.04 16.47 3.15
N ALA A 116 -10.95 15.49 3.19
CA ALA A 116 -12.05 15.40 2.24
C ALA A 116 -12.95 16.65 2.30
N LEU A 117 -13.22 17.16 3.51
CA LEU A 117 -14.00 18.37 3.74
C LEU A 117 -13.27 19.64 3.27
N LEU A 118 -11.96 19.71 3.50
CA LEU A 118 -11.09 20.80 3.01
C LEU A 118 -10.97 20.84 1.50
N LEU A 119 -10.85 19.67 0.85
CA LEU A 119 -10.79 19.56 -0.62
C LEU A 119 -12.15 19.76 -1.29
N ARG A 120 -13.21 20.01 -0.52
CA ARG A 120 -14.55 20.31 -1.01
C ARG A 120 -15.10 19.20 -1.89
N TYR A 121 -15.23 18.01 -1.31
CA TYR A 121 -16.40 17.16 -1.58
C TYR A 121 -17.59 17.63 -0.74
#